data_AF-A0A521R9P6-F1
#
_entry.id   AF-A0A521R9P6-F1
#
_cell.length_a   1.000
_cell.length_b   1.000
_cell.length_c   1.000
_cell.angle_alpha   90.00
_cell.angle_beta   90.00
_cell.angle_gamma   90.00
#
_symmetry.space_group_name_H-M   'P 1'
#
loop_
_entity.id
_entity.type
_entity.pdbx_description
1 polymer ?
#
loop_
_entity_poly.entity_id
_entity_poly.type
_entity_poly.pdbx_seq_one_letter_code
_entity_poly.pdbx_strand_id
1 'polypeptide(L)'
;MTEKRTISAEELEWARSYEVDQLKGWARFPKDGERFEALDNVEVDYLTHWQAPFTGGGKGTLTKGTRIRVTVDAKRPEPVGVNAYPLDKSLEKLLVPEAERTSPKYGGFSLWIPIAQLNKEFRLIAK
;
A
#
# COMPACT_ATOMS: atom_id res chain seq x y z
N MET A 1 25.98 14.14 -19.31
CA MET A 1 25.48 12.84 -18.82
C MET A 1 25.53 12.89 -17.31
N THR A 2 24.38 12.88 -16.64
CA THR A 2 24.33 12.90 -15.17
C THR A 2 24.64 11.50 -14.67
N GLU A 3 25.75 11.30 -13.98
CA GLU A 3 26.05 10.03 -13.31
C GLU A 3 24.89 9.67 -12.38
N LYS A 4 24.30 8.48 -12.58
CA LYS A 4 23.30 7.94 -11.67
C LYS A 4 24.02 7.48 -10.41
N ARG A 5 23.94 8.27 -9.34
CA ARG A 5 24.40 7.87 -8.00
C ARG A 5 23.73 6.55 -7.61
N THR A 6 24.54 5.53 -7.33
CA THR A 6 24.06 4.26 -6.79
C THR A 6 23.74 4.44 -5.33
N ILE A 7 22.48 4.20 -4.93
CA ILE A 7 22.06 4.20 -3.52
C ILE A 7 22.42 2.84 -2.93
N SER A 8 23.13 2.84 -1.81
CA SER A 8 23.54 1.64 -1.09
C SER A 8 22.40 1.05 -0.25
N ALA A 9 22.52 -0.23 0.11
CA ALA A 9 21.58 -0.88 1.03
C ALA A 9 21.58 -0.23 2.42
N GLU A 10 22.73 0.27 2.88
CA GLU A 10 22.86 0.99 4.15
C GLU A 10 22.11 2.32 4.13
N GLU A 11 22.20 3.09 3.03
CA GLU A 11 21.43 4.33 2.87
C GLU A 11 19.92 4.06 2.86
N LEU A 12 19.47 2.98 2.22
CA LEU A 12 18.06 2.59 2.22
C LEU A 12 17.56 2.20 3.62
N GLU A 13 18.36 1.45 4.38
CA GLU A 13 17.97 1.03 5.73
C GLU A 13 18.03 2.20 6.72
N TRP A 14 19.00 3.12 6.56
CA TRP A 14 19.05 4.38 7.31
C TRP A 14 17.81 5.23 7.04
N ALA A 15 17.44 5.43 5.76
CA ALA A 15 16.26 6.20 5.39
C ALA A 15 14.98 5.59 5.98
N ARG A 16 14.82 4.27 5.88
CA ARG A 16 13.70 3.56 6.48
C ARG A 16 13.65 3.74 8.00
N SER A 17 14.79 3.56 8.68
CA SER A 17 14.86 3.69 10.14
C SER A 17 14.48 5.10 10.59
N TYR A 18 14.96 6.11 9.85
CA TYR A 18 14.59 7.50 10.06
C TYR A 18 13.08 7.73 9.91
N GLU A 19 12.46 7.20 8.85
CA GLU A 19 11.01 7.30 8.65
C GLU A 19 10.20 6.63 9.77
N VAL A 20 10.63 5.44 10.23
CA VAL A 20 9.98 4.74 11.35
C VAL A 20 10.07 5.57 12.63
N ASP A 21 11.22 6.19 12.92
CA ASP A 21 11.39 7.05 14.09
C ASP A 21 10.46 8.27 14.06
N GLN A 22 10.20 8.85 12.88
CA GLN A 22 9.21 9.94 12.72
C GLN A 22 7.76 9.48 12.99
N LEU A 23 7.48 8.18 12.90
CA LEU A 23 6.16 7.60 13.10
C LEU A 23 5.92 7.15 14.55
N LYS A 24 6.95 6.63 15.24
CA LYS A 24 6.85 6.03 16.59
C LYS A 24 6.20 6.91 17.66
N GLY A 25 6.26 8.24 17.50
CA GLY A 25 5.67 9.17 18.45
C GLY A 25 4.13 9.28 18.40
N TRP A 26 3.48 8.85 17.32
CA TRP A 26 2.05 9.11 17.12
C TRP A 26 1.31 8.06 16.30
N ALA A 27 2.00 7.30 15.45
CA ALA A 27 1.37 6.33 14.57
C ALA A 27 1.24 4.97 15.24
N ARG A 28 0.11 4.30 14.99
CA ARG A 28 -0.07 2.89 15.31
C ARG A 28 0.37 2.04 14.12
N PHE A 29 1.24 1.07 14.38
CA PHE A 29 1.57 0.04 13.39
C PHE A 29 0.49 -1.07 13.39
N PRO A 30 -0.08 -1.41 12.23
CA PRO A 30 -1.12 -2.42 12.15
C PRO A 30 -0.58 -3.84 12.36
N LYS A 31 -1.47 -4.77 12.66
CA LYS A 31 -1.18 -6.20 12.62
C LYS A 31 -1.64 -6.80 11.30
N ASP A 32 -1.02 -7.91 10.91
CA ASP A 32 -1.43 -8.66 9.73
C ASP A 32 -2.90 -9.07 9.83
N GLY A 33 -3.65 -8.90 8.75
CA GLY A 33 -5.06 -9.27 8.67
C GLY A 33 -6.06 -8.25 9.22
N GLU A 34 -5.60 -7.19 9.87
CA GLU A 34 -6.48 -6.14 10.39
C GLU A 34 -7.27 -5.44 9.26
N ARG A 35 -8.48 -5.00 9.59
CA ARG A 35 -9.39 -4.37 8.62
C ARG A 35 -9.62 -2.92 8.96
N PHE A 36 -9.53 -2.09 7.94
CA PHE A 36 -9.68 -0.64 8.04
C PHE A 36 -10.76 -0.14 7.09
N GLU A 37 -11.36 0.99 7.44
CA GLU A 37 -12.35 1.68 6.64
C GLU A 37 -11.91 3.12 6.38
N ALA A 38 -11.97 3.56 5.12
CA ALA A 38 -11.64 4.93 4.72
C ALA A 38 -12.64 5.94 5.31
N LEU A 39 -12.12 6.99 5.95
CA LEU A 39 -12.92 8.01 6.62
C LEU A 39 -13.54 9.02 5.65
N ASP A 40 -12.87 9.25 4.52
CA ASP A 40 -13.29 10.10 3.41
C ASP A 40 -12.83 9.48 2.08
N ASN A 41 -12.92 10.22 0.99
CA ASN A 41 -12.27 9.88 -0.26
C ASN A 41 -10.75 9.99 -0.10
N VAL A 42 -10.05 8.90 -0.36
CA VAL A 42 -8.60 8.78 -0.09
C VAL A 42 -7.88 8.44 -1.39
N GLU A 43 -6.90 9.25 -1.79
CA GLU A 43 -5.98 8.89 -2.87
C GLU A 43 -5.03 7.79 -2.38
N VAL A 44 -4.90 6.71 -3.15
CA VAL A 44 -4.00 5.61 -2.84
C VAL A 44 -3.20 5.22 -4.07
N ASP A 45 -2.00 4.71 -3.83
CA ASP A 45 -1.25 4.00 -4.85
C ASP A 45 -1.77 2.56 -4.94
N TYR A 46 -1.93 2.06 -6.17
CA TYR A 46 -2.19 0.65 -6.42
C TYR A 46 -1.04 0.04 -7.22
N LEU A 47 -0.81 -1.25 -7.00
CA LEU A 47 0.23 -2.04 -7.66
C LEU A 47 -0.45 -3.19 -8.39
N THR A 48 -0.20 -3.32 -9.69
CA THR A 48 -0.70 -4.45 -10.48
C THR A 48 0.33 -5.57 -10.50
N HIS A 49 -0.13 -6.79 -10.21
CA HIS A 49 0.70 -7.98 -10.15
C HIS A 49 0.61 -8.73 -11.47
N TRP A 50 1.75 -9.16 -11.99
CA TRP A 50 1.84 -9.82 -13.28
C TRP A 50 2.53 -11.16 -13.15
N GLN A 51 2.16 -12.11 -13.99
CA GLN A 51 2.89 -13.37 -14.21
C GLN A 51 4.13 -13.13 -15.08
N ALA A 52 4.93 -12.13 -14.71
CA ALA A 52 6.14 -11.66 -15.37
C ALA A 52 6.96 -10.84 -14.36
N PRO A 53 8.27 -10.60 -14.58
CA PRO A 53 9.08 -9.71 -13.74
C PRO A 53 8.75 -8.24 -14.02
N PHE A 54 7.48 -7.89 -13.88
CA PHE A 54 6.93 -6.57 -14.08
C PHE A 54 5.91 -6.30 -12.98
N THR A 55 6.00 -5.14 -12.37
CA THR A 55 4.97 -4.62 -11.47
C THR A 55 4.54 -3.30 -12.06
N GLY A 56 3.29 -3.24 -12.50
CA GLY A 56 2.66 -1.99 -12.88
C GLY A 56 2.11 -1.30 -11.65
N GLY A 57 1.46 -0.16 -11.85
CA GLY A 57 0.81 0.55 -10.78
C GLY A 57 0.32 1.91 -11.24
N GLY A 58 -0.38 2.57 -10.35
CA GLY A 58 -0.92 3.89 -10.58
C GLY A 58 -1.52 4.45 -9.31
N LYS A 59 -2.27 5.52 -9.48
CA LYS A 59 -3.02 6.17 -8.41
C LYS A 59 -4.50 6.03 -8.67
N GLY A 60 -5.27 5.94 -7.60
CA GLY A 60 -6.73 6.04 -7.68
C GLY A 60 -7.32 6.47 -6.35
N THR A 61 -8.64 6.57 -6.31
CA THR A 61 -9.36 7.08 -5.14
C THR A 61 -10.22 5.98 -4.54
N LEU A 62 -10.00 5.67 -3.27
CA LEU A 62 -10.95 4.92 -2.46
C LEU A 62 -12.05 5.86 -2.04
N THR A 63 -13.31 5.50 -2.27
CA THR A 63 -14.43 6.30 -1.77
C THR A 63 -14.58 6.10 -0.26
N LYS A 64 -15.14 7.11 0.41
CA LYS A 64 -15.51 7.02 1.83
C LYS A 64 -16.26 5.73 2.14
N GLY A 65 -15.87 5.05 3.23
CA GLY A 65 -16.48 3.78 3.64
C GLY A 65 -15.89 2.54 2.95
N THR A 66 -14.95 2.71 2.02
CA THR A 66 -14.22 1.57 1.43
C THR A 66 -13.47 0.81 2.52
N ARG A 67 -13.61 -0.52 2.52
CA ARG A 67 -12.97 -1.41 3.50
C ARG A 67 -11.82 -2.18 2.88
N ILE A 68 -10.71 -2.21 3.59
CA ILE A 68 -9.48 -2.87 3.18
C ILE A 68 -9.00 -3.80 4.29
N ARG A 69 -8.27 -4.85 3.90
CA ARG A 69 -7.51 -5.71 4.81
C ARG A 69 -6.03 -5.50 4.55
N VAL A 70 -5.27 -5.16 5.58
CA VAL A 70 -3.82 -4.96 5.45
C VAL A 70 -3.08 -6.29 5.59
N THR A 71 -1.93 -6.37 4.94
CA THR A 71 -0.96 -7.45 5.13
C THR A 71 0.34 -6.89 5.65
N VAL A 72 0.87 -7.50 6.71
CA VAL A 72 2.09 -7.03 7.40
C VAL A 72 3.10 -8.17 7.43
N ASP A 73 4.32 -7.91 6.97
CA ASP A 73 5.42 -8.87 7.07
C ASP A 73 5.80 -9.06 8.53
N ALA A 74 5.71 -10.30 9.02
CA ALA A 74 6.08 -10.65 10.40
C ALA A 74 7.54 -10.31 10.74
N LYS A 75 8.44 -10.22 9.75
CA LYS A 75 9.83 -9.80 9.94
C LYS A 75 9.99 -8.28 10.09
N ARG A 76 8.94 -7.51 9.78
CA ARG A 76 8.93 -6.05 9.81
C ARG A 76 7.66 -5.55 10.52
N PRO A 77 7.58 -5.66 11.86
CA PRO A 77 6.39 -5.27 12.62
C PRO A 77 6.14 -3.75 12.64
N GLU A 78 7.14 -2.94 12.30
CA GLU A 78 7.05 -1.47 12.20
C GLU A 78 7.30 -1.01 10.76
N PRO A 79 6.42 -1.34 9.79
CA PRO A 79 6.65 -0.97 8.40
C PRO A 79 6.37 0.53 8.19
N VAL A 80 7.01 1.16 7.20
CA VAL A 80 6.71 2.56 6.79
C VAL A 80 5.42 2.66 5.97
N GLY A 81 5.00 1.55 5.37
CA GLY A 81 3.74 1.38 4.66
C GLY A 81 3.38 -0.09 4.52
N VAL A 82 2.12 -0.37 4.21
CA VAL A 82 1.59 -1.73 4.13
C VAL A 82 0.91 -1.96 2.79
N ASN A 83 0.97 -3.21 2.34
CA ASN A 83 0.07 -3.66 1.29
C ASN A 83 -1.32 -3.87 1.88
N ALA A 84 -2.35 -3.54 1.12
CA ALA A 84 -3.73 -3.76 1.50
C ALA A 84 -4.55 -4.30 0.33
N TYR A 85 -5.59 -5.06 0.65
CA TYR A 85 -6.50 -5.63 -0.32
C TYR A 85 -7.92 -5.16 -0.03
N PRO A 86 -8.64 -4.61 -1.03
CA PRO A 86 -10.01 -4.21 -0.84
C PRO A 86 -10.90 -5.44 -0.58
N LEU A 87 -11.86 -5.29 0.32
CA LEU A 87 -12.84 -6.34 0.60
C LEU A 87 -13.93 -6.41 -0.47
N ASP A 88 -14.20 -5.29 -1.14
CA ASP A 88 -15.06 -5.23 -2.31
C ASP A 88 -14.24 -5.46 -3.59
N LYS A 89 -14.57 -6.51 -4.32
CA LYS A 89 -13.94 -6.86 -5.60
C LYS A 89 -14.30 -5.89 -6.72
N SER A 90 -15.40 -5.15 -6.59
CA SER A 90 -15.82 -4.17 -7.61
C SER A 90 -14.77 -3.06 -7.80
N LEU A 91 -13.98 -2.80 -6.77
CA LEU A 91 -12.96 -1.77 -6.73
C LEU A 91 -11.85 -1.97 -7.78
N GLU A 92 -11.58 -3.22 -8.16
CA GLU A 92 -10.63 -3.55 -9.23
C GLU A 92 -10.99 -2.84 -10.54
N LYS A 93 -12.28 -2.83 -10.89
CA LYS A 93 -12.77 -2.21 -12.13
C LYS A 93 -12.68 -0.69 -12.11
N LEU A 94 -12.63 -0.09 -10.92
CA LEU A 94 -12.53 1.36 -10.73
C LEU A 94 -11.08 1.84 -10.77
N LEU A 95 -10.16 1.04 -10.21
CA LEU A 95 -8.76 1.42 -10.06
C LEU A 95 -7.88 0.94 -11.22
N VAL A 96 -8.10 -0.29 -11.70
CA VAL A 96 -7.21 -0.91 -12.67
C VAL A 96 -7.76 -0.72 -14.10
N PRO A 97 -6.98 -0.11 -15.01
CA PRO A 97 -7.39 0.07 -16.39
C PRO A 97 -7.82 -1.25 -17.05
N GLU A 98 -8.84 -1.19 -17.91
CA GLU A 98 -9.35 -2.36 -18.62
C GLU A 98 -8.26 -3.13 -19.39
N ALA A 99 -7.36 -2.39 -20.04
CA ALA A 99 -6.24 -2.96 -20.81
C ALA A 99 -5.29 -3.81 -19.94
N GLU A 100 -5.15 -3.51 -18.64
CA GLU A 100 -4.36 -4.32 -17.71
C GLU A 100 -5.18 -5.53 -17.23
N ARG A 101 -6.39 -5.31 -16.69
CA ARG A 101 -7.19 -6.37 -16.05
C ARG A 101 -7.69 -7.46 -17.01
N THR A 102 -7.70 -7.19 -18.32
CA THR A 102 -8.07 -8.18 -19.35
C THR A 102 -6.87 -8.95 -19.91
N SER A 103 -5.65 -8.59 -19.51
CA SER A 103 -4.46 -9.29 -19.95
C SER A 103 -4.40 -10.71 -19.36
N PRO A 104 -4.03 -11.74 -20.16
CA PRO A 104 -3.86 -13.11 -19.66
C PRO A 104 -2.78 -13.24 -18.57
N LYS A 105 -1.86 -12.28 -18.49
CA LYS A 105 -0.76 -12.27 -17.51
C LYS A 105 -1.11 -11.52 -16.22
N TYR A 106 -2.28 -10.90 -16.15
CA TYR A 106 -2.70 -10.15 -14.99
C TYR A 106 -3.02 -11.10 -13.82
N GLY A 107 -2.45 -10.82 -12.65
CA GLY A 107 -2.57 -11.63 -11.44
C GLY A 107 -3.33 -10.94 -10.31
N GLY A 108 -3.99 -9.81 -10.57
CA GLY A 108 -4.67 -8.99 -9.59
C GLY A 108 -3.89 -7.73 -9.20
N PHE A 109 -4.30 -7.09 -8.11
CA PHE A 109 -3.68 -5.88 -7.60
C PHE A 109 -3.67 -5.84 -6.08
N SER A 110 -2.84 -4.95 -5.54
CA SER A 110 -2.87 -4.54 -4.14
C SER A 110 -2.80 -3.02 -4.07
N LEU A 111 -3.14 -2.48 -2.89
CA LEU A 111 -2.96 -1.09 -2.55
C LEU A 111 -1.68 -0.95 -1.74
N TRP A 112 -0.96 0.15 -1.94
CA TRP A 112 0.14 0.55 -1.08
C TRP A 112 -0.31 1.74 -0.24
N ILE A 113 -0.25 1.60 1.09
CA ILE A 113 -0.73 2.62 2.03
C ILE A 113 0.38 2.95 3.04
N PRO A 114 0.94 4.17 3.01
CA PRO A 114 1.84 4.65 4.04
C PRO A 114 1.19 4.59 5.44
N ILE A 115 1.96 4.22 6.46
CA ILE A 115 1.43 4.12 7.83
C ILE A 115 0.88 5.46 8.33
N ALA A 116 1.53 6.56 7.94
CA ALA A 116 1.03 7.90 8.27
C ALA A 116 -0.39 8.13 7.72
N GLN A 117 -0.64 7.71 6.48
CA GLN A 117 -1.93 7.84 5.82
C GLN A 117 -2.96 6.91 6.46
N LEU A 118 -2.59 5.64 6.70
CA LEU A 118 -3.47 4.66 7.35
C LEU A 118 -3.98 5.17 8.70
N ASN A 119 -3.13 5.85 9.48
CA ASN A 119 -3.50 6.38 10.80
C ASN A 119 -4.34 7.65 10.74
N LYS A 120 -4.22 8.46 9.68
CA LYS A 120 -4.93 9.74 9.53
C LYS A 120 -6.27 9.60 8.82
N GLU A 121 -6.35 8.71 7.85
CA GLU A 121 -7.44 8.68 6.86
C GLU A 121 -8.29 7.41 6.95
N PHE A 122 -7.91 6.45 7.81
CA PHE A 122 -8.66 5.22 8.01
C PHE A 122 -8.93 4.98 9.49
N ARG A 123 -10.02 4.26 9.76
CA ARG A 123 -10.33 3.73 11.10
C ARG A 123 -10.24 2.21 11.11
N LEU A 124 -9.71 1.66 12.20
CA LEU A 124 -9.74 0.21 12.45
C LEU A 124 -11.18 -0.23 12.70
N ILE A 125 -11.63 -1.28 12.00
CA ILE A 125 -12.99 -1.84 12.14
C ILE A 125 -12.99 -3.32 12.58
N ALA A 126 -11.90 -4.06 12.38
CA ALA A 126 -11.75 -5.41 12.90
C ALA A 126 -10.28 -5.80 13.07
N LYS A 127 -10.03 -6.68 14.04
CA LYS A 127 -8.73 -7.32 14.28
C LYS A 127 -8.64 -8.67 13.59
#